data_AF-C9N1A8-F1
#
_entry.id   AF-C9N1A8-F1
#
_cell.length_a   1.000
_cell.length_b   1.000
_cell.length_c   1.000
_cell.angle_alpha   90.00
_cell.angle_beta   90.00
_cell.angle_gamma   90.00
#
_symmetry.space_group_name_H-M   'P 1'
#
loop_
_entity.id
_entity.type
_entity.pdbx_description
1 polymer ?
#
loop_
_entity_poly.entity_id
_entity_poly.type
_entity_poly.pdbx_seq_one_letter_code
_entity_poly.pdbx_strand_id
1 'polypeptide(L)'
;MLRESFITDKKKNVKEKKVVTQNVDFSVGEEVLVKTMNQNGKILKIMPNNRIQVQTGILKLVVSTDDIVKIQKKKQTNSKTSPH
;
A
#
# COMPACT_ATOMS: atom_id res chain seq x y z
N MET A 1 40.53 9.83 20.38
CA MET A 1 39.13 9.90 20.86
C MET A 1 38.24 10.14 19.64
N LEU A 2 37.44 9.15 19.26
CA LEU A 2 36.58 9.17 18.05
C LEU A 2 35.14 8.75 18.41
N ARG A 3 34.72 9.08 19.64
CA ARG A 3 33.44 8.62 20.23
C ARG A 3 32.43 9.74 20.43
N GLU A 4 32.75 10.97 20.04
CA GLU A 4 31.89 12.13 20.31
C GLU A 4 31.19 12.67 19.04
N SER A 5 31.47 12.13 17.86
CA SER A 5 30.95 12.67 16.58
C SER A 5 29.72 11.95 16.01
N PHE A 6 29.15 10.96 16.72
CA PHE A 6 27.95 10.24 16.26
C PHE A 6 26.64 10.70 16.93
N ILE A 7 26.67 11.80 17.67
CA ILE A 7 25.47 12.45 18.22
C ILE A 7 25.10 13.65 17.35
N THR A 8 25.06 13.45 16.04
CA THR A 8 24.56 14.46 15.10
C THR A 8 23.65 13.76 14.11
N ASP A 9 22.45 14.32 13.93
CA ASP A 9 21.49 13.98 12.89
C ASP A 9 20.66 12.69 13.04
N LYS A 10 19.98 12.53 14.18
CA LYS A 10 18.61 11.97 14.15
C LYS A 10 17.58 13.07 14.36
N LYS A 11 17.55 13.93 13.35
CA LYS A 11 16.44 14.79 12.93
C LYS A 11 15.11 14.07 13.18
N LYS A 12 14.50 14.32 14.34
CA LYS A 12 13.09 13.99 14.64
C LYS A 12 12.22 14.87 13.75
N ASN A 13 12.21 14.60 12.45
CA ASN A 13 11.12 15.02 11.58
C ASN A 13 10.10 13.88 11.58
N VAL A 14 9.49 13.65 12.73
CA VAL A 14 8.23 12.92 12.78
C VAL A 14 7.21 13.92 12.25
N LYS A 15 7.17 14.07 10.92
CA LYS A 15 5.93 14.46 10.27
C LYS A 15 4.96 13.40 10.72
N GLU A 16 4.06 13.74 11.62
CA GLU A 16 2.80 13.03 11.77
C GLU A 16 2.23 12.97 10.35
N LYS A 17 2.54 11.86 9.65
CA LYS A 17 1.82 11.48 8.46
C LYS A 17 0.42 11.34 9.01
N LYS A 18 -0.39 12.38 8.81
CA LYS A 18 -1.84 12.32 8.89
C LYS A 18 -2.17 10.96 8.31
N VAL A 19 -2.51 10.03 9.19
CA VAL A 19 -3.03 8.73 8.81
C VAL A 19 -4.34 9.13 8.18
N VAL A 20 -4.30 9.40 6.88
CA VAL A 20 -5.49 9.48 6.06
C VAL A 20 -5.96 8.04 6.11
N THR A 21 -6.73 7.75 7.16
CA THR A 21 -7.55 6.55 7.26
C THR A 21 -8.58 6.77 6.17
N GLN A 22 -8.15 6.59 4.92
CA GLN A 22 -9.06 6.32 3.86
C GLN A 22 -9.78 5.08 4.37
N ASN A 23 -11.07 5.22 4.68
CA ASN A 23 -11.97 4.11 4.95
C ASN A 23 -12.07 3.32 3.63
N VAL A 24 -11.01 2.60 3.30
CA VAL A 24 -10.96 1.75 2.14
C VAL A 24 -11.20 0.36 2.68
N ASP A 25 -12.44 -0.11 2.54
CA ASP A 25 -12.84 -1.45 2.94
C ASP A 25 -12.10 -2.50 2.09
N PHE A 26 -10.92 -2.93 2.52
CA PHE A 26 -10.18 -4.00 1.86
C PHE A 26 -10.90 -5.33 2.03
N SER A 27 -10.87 -6.17 1.00
CA SER A 27 -11.42 -7.52 1.06
C SER A 27 -10.36 -8.58 0.76
N VAL A 28 -10.49 -9.76 1.38
CA VAL A 28 -9.64 -10.91 1.04
C VAL A 28 -9.89 -11.30 -0.42
N GLY A 29 -8.80 -11.56 -1.14
CA GLY A 29 -8.82 -11.88 -2.57
C GLY A 29 -8.73 -10.67 -3.50
N GLU A 30 -8.83 -9.45 -2.96
CA GLU A 30 -8.74 -8.21 -3.75
C GLU A 30 -7.31 -7.93 -4.22
N GLU A 31 -7.17 -7.30 -5.38
CA GLU A 31 -5.89 -6.85 -5.93
C GLU A 31 -5.60 -5.41 -5.49
N VAL A 32 -4.40 -5.21 -4.94
CA VAL A 32 -3.92 -3.92 -4.46
C VAL A 32 -2.52 -3.65 -5.00
N LEU A 33 -2.16 -2.39 -5.15
CA LEU A 33 -0.79 -1.96 -5.41
C LEU A 33 -0.07 -1.80 -4.08
N VAL A 34 1.06 -2.49 -3.90
CA VAL A 34 1.97 -2.30 -2.76
C VAL A 34 2.96 -1.20 -3.11
N LYS A 35 2.81 -0.02 -2.50
CA LYS A 35 3.54 1.22 -2.83
C LYS A 35 5.06 1.04 -2.70
N THR A 36 5.51 0.40 -1.63
CA THR A 36 6.94 0.23 -1.32
C THR A 36 7.69 -0.64 -2.32
N MET A 37 6.98 -1.58 -2.96
CA MET A 37 7.54 -2.47 -3.97
C MET A 37 7.19 -2.05 -5.39
N ASN A 38 6.27 -1.09 -5.55
CA ASN A 38 5.63 -0.75 -6.82
C ASN A 38 5.12 -2.00 -7.58
N GLN A 39 4.51 -2.92 -6.84
CA GLN A 39 4.04 -4.21 -7.36
C GLN A 39 2.60 -4.47 -6.97
N ASN A 40 1.86 -5.12 -7.86
CA ASN A 40 0.52 -5.59 -7.57
C ASN A 40 0.61 -6.82 -6.66
N GLY A 41 -0.32 -6.91 -5.72
CA GLY A 41 -0.45 -8.05 -4.83
C GLY A 41 -1.90 -8.39 -4.55
N LYS A 42 -2.12 -9.66 -4.19
CA LYS A 42 -3.43 -10.16 -3.78
C LYS A 42 -3.51 -10.17 -2.26
N ILE A 43 -4.59 -9.63 -1.70
CA ILE A 43 -4.86 -9.73 -0.27
C ILE A 43 -5.17 -11.18 0.09
N LEU A 44 -4.39 -11.75 1.00
CA LEU A 44 -4.62 -13.09 1.53
C LEU A 44 -5.35 -13.06 2.87
N LYS A 45 -5.04 -12.07 3.72
CA LYS A 45 -5.59 -11.96 5.07
C LYS A 45 -5.55 -10.53 5.57
N ILE A 46 -6.64 -10.10 6.20
CA ILE A 46 -6.71 -8.84 6.94
C ILE A 46 -6.44 -9.16 8.41
N MET A 47 -5.53 -8.40 9.02
CA MET A 47 -5.12 -8.58 10.41
C MET A 47 -5.50 -7.34 11.23
N PRO A 48 -5.58 -7.46 12.57
CA PRO A 48 -5.75 -6.30 13.45
C PRO A 48 -4.62 -5.28 13.29
N ASN A 49 -4.85 -4.06 13.78
CA ASN A 49 -3.85 -2.97 13.81
C ASN A 49 -3.34 -2.57 12.42
N ASN A 50 -4.23 -2.45 11.44
CA ASN A 50 -3.92 -1.94 10.09
C ASN A 50 -2.86 -2.76 9.34
N ARG A 51 -2.78 -4.07 9.60
CA ARG A 51 -1.86 -4.98 8.93
C ARG A 51 -2.59 -5.86 7.95
N ILE A 52 -2.04 -6.04 6.76
CA ILE A 52 -2.61 -6.90 5.74
C ILE A 52 -1.51 -7.81 5.19
N GLN A 53 -1.83 -9.10 5.10
CA GLN A 53 -0.98 -10.05 4.40
C GLN A 53 -1.32 -10.02 2.91
N VAL A 54 -0.33 -9.72 2.10
CA VAL A 54 -0.42 -9.65 0.64
C VAL A 54 0.55 -10.64 0.01
N GLN A 55 0.19 -11.16 -1.15
CA GLN A 55 1.07 -11.94 -2.00
C GLN A 55 1.44 -11.14 -3.24
N THR A 56 2.72 -10.83 -3.42
CA THR A 56 3.29 -10.18 -4.62
C THR A 56 4.11 -11.21 -5.38
N GLY A 57 3.59 -11.68 -6.53
CA GLY A 57 4.17 -12.82 -7.24
C GLY A 57 4.22 -14.08 -6.36
N ILE A 58 5.43 -14.58 -6.06
CA ILE A 58 5.65 -15.72 -5.16
C ILE A 58 5.81 -15.31 -3.69
N LEU A 59 6.11 -14.03 -3.41
CA LEU A 59 6.43 -13.55 -2.08
C LEU A 59 5.15 -13.28 -1.29
N LYS A 60 5.09 -13.75 -0.04
CA LYS A 60 4.05 -13.39 0.93
C LYS A 60 4.65 -12.48 1.99
N LEU A 61 4.07 -11.30 2.15
CA LEU A 61 4.54 -10.30 3.12
C LEU A 61 3.38 -9.65 3.86
N VAL A 62 3.68 -9.05 5.00
CA VAL A 62 2.72 -8.28 5.80
C VAL A 62 3.08 -6.80 5.68
N VAL A 63 2.11 -5.99 5.27
CA VAL A 63 2.27 -4.54 5.03
C VAL A 63 1.22 -3.75 5.79
N SER A 64 1.48 -2.45 5.99
CA SER A 64 0.47 -1.53 6.53
C SER A 64 -0.60 -1.23 5.47
N THR A 65 -1.83 -0.96 5.91
CA THR A 65 -2.88 -0.39 5.04
C THR A 65 -2.42 0.91 4.38
N ASP A 66 -1.57 1.69 5.04
CA ASP A 66 -1.02 2.94 4.48
C ASP A 66 -0.09 2.71 3.28
N ASP A 67 0.47 1.51 3.15
CA ASP A 67 1.44 1.17 2.10
C ASP A 67 0.78 0.46 0.90
N ILE A 68 -0.55 0.33 0.89
CA ILE A 68 -1.29 -0.27 -0.22
C ILE A 68 -2.36 0.67 -0.78
N VAL A 69 -2.73 0.46 -2.04
CA VAL A 69 -3.81 1.19 -2.72
C VAL A 69 -4.68 0.20 -3.48
N LYS A 70 -6.00 0.36 -3.43
CA LYS A 70 -6.90 -0.42 -4.27
C LYS A 70 -6.67 -0.12 -5.75
N ILE A 71 -6.60 -1.18 -6.55
CA ILE A 71 -6.57 -1.04 -7.99
C ILE A 71 -8.01 -0.87 -8.46
N GLN A 72 -8.40 0.35 -8.81
CA GLN A 72 -9.68 0.58 -9.47
C GLN A 72 -9.63 -0.07 -10.85
N LYS A 73 -10.35 -1.19 -11.02
CA LYS A 73 -10.61 -1.71 -12.36
C LYS A 73 -11.41 -0.65 -13.11
N LYS A 74 -10.77 0.04 -14.08
CA LYS A 74 -11.50 0.88 -15.02
C LYS A 74 -12.58 0.01 -15.66
N LYS A 75 -13.85 0.33 -15.41
CA LYS A 75 -14.93 -0.18 -16.26
C LYS A 75 -14.60 0.29 -17.67
N GLN A 76 -14.27 -0.64 -18.56
CA GLN A 76 -14.29 -0.37 -19.99
C GLN A 76 -15.74 -0.01 -20.34
N THR A 77 -16.03 1.28 -20.40
CA THR A 77 -17.20 1.75 -21.15
C THR A 77 -16.88 1.42 -22.59
N ASN A 78 -17.49 0.36 -23.13
CA ASN A 78 -17.53 0.11 -24.56
C ASN A 78 -18.27 1.29 -25.20
N SER A 79 -17.54 2.35 -25.57
CA SER A 79 -18.02 3.30 -26.57
C SER A 79 -18.04 2.57 -27.91
N LYS A 80 -19.10 1.79 -28.14
CA LYS A 80 -19.52 1.43 -29.49
C LYS A 80 -19.84 2.75 -30.20
N THR A 81 -18.87 3.30 -30.90
CA THR A 81 -19.15 4.15 -32.06
C THR A 81 -19.91 3.27 -33.05
N SER A 82 -21.22 3.46 -33.13
CA SER A 82 -22.02 2.95 -34.23
C SER A 82 -22.07 4.08 -35.27
N PRO A 83 -21.35 3.99 -36.39
CA PRO A 83 -21.66 4.82 -37.54
C PRO A 83 -22.78 4.10 -38.30
N HIS A 84 -24.01 4.60 -38.22
CA HIS A 84 -24.89 4.62 -39.37
C HIS A 84 -26.03 5.61 -39.22
#